data_AF-A0A6I6MQC3-F1
#
_entry.id   AF-A0A6I6MQC3-F1
#
_cell.length_a   1.000
_cell.length_b   1.000
_cell.length_c   1.000
_cell.angle_alpha   90.00
_cell.angle_beta   90.00
_cell.angle_gamma   90.00
#
_symmetry.space_group_name_H-M   'P 1'
#
loop_
_entity.id
_entity.type
_entity.pdbx_description
1 polymer ?
#
loop_
_entity_poly.entity_id
_entity_poly.type
_entity_poly.pdbx_seq_one_letter_code
_entity_poly.pdbx_strand_id
1 'polypeptide(L)'
;MKPGGHIVLAAATRFYAPIIVLAALLLLVLRLPGEGVGFVSGMILGLALAVHVLVFGAAASRAAFPPYLARVLLAGGLALAVVSAAAPRLEIAPQLGEAGVFVVTASGIALILAVLVGRAPTLRDEDS
;
A
#
# COMPACT_ATOMS: atom_id res chain seq x y z
N MET A 1 21.65 5.13 14.49
CA MET A 1 22.13 5.82 13.26
C MET A 1 22.75 7.15 13.66
N LYS A 2 23.65 7.75 12.86
CA LYS A 2 24.11 9.13 13.12
C LYS A 2 22.88 10.06 13.10
N PRO A 3 22.68 10.95 14.10
CA PRO A 3 21.45 11.76 14.21
C PRO A 3 21.08 12.52 12.93
N GLY A 4 22.07 13.07 12.22
CA GLY A 4 21.84 13.77 10.96
C GLY A 4 21.31 12.90 9.81
N GLY A 5 21.66 11.61 9.77
CA GLY A 5 21.21 10.71 8.71
C GLY A 5 19.72 10.39 8.77
N HIS A 6 19.17 10.27 9.99
CA HIS A 6 17.75 10.02 10.19
C HIS A 6 16.89 11.23 9.78
N ILE A 7 17.38 12.45 10.05
CA ILE A 7 16.68 13.69 9.70
C ILE A 7 16.55 13.82 8.18
N VAL A 8 17.63 13.55 7.43
CA VAL A 8 17.61 13.59 5.96
C VAL A 8 16.65 12.54 5.40
N LEU A 9 16.67 11.32 5.94
CA LEU A 9 15.79 10.24 5.48
C LEU A 9 14.31 10.54 5.76
N ALA A 10 13.99 11.08 6.94
CA ALA A 10 12.64 11.51 7.29
C ALA A 10 12.14 12.64 6.38
N ALA A 11 12.97 13.65 6.12
CA ALA A 11 12.63 14.76 5.22
C ALA A 11 12.41 14.27 3.78
N ALA A 12 13.31 13.43 3.26
CA ALA A 12 13.17 12.84 1.94
C ALA A 12 11.88 12.01 1.83
N THR A 13 11.56 11.20 2.84
CA THR A 13 10.36 10.36 2.83
C THR A 13 9.08 11.18 2.84
N ARG A 14 9.02 12.29 3.60
CA ARG A 14 7.85 13.19 3.57
C ARG A 14 7.61 13.79 2.19
N PHE A 15 8.68 14.08 1.45
CA PHE A 15 8.59 14.64 0.11
C PHE A 15 8.25 13.58 -0.95
N TYR A 16 8.93 12.43 -0.93
CA TYR A 16 8.78 11.41 -1.96
C TYR A 16 7.59 10.48 -1.75
N ALA A 17 7.16 10.21 -0.51
CA ALA A 17 6.01 9.35 -0.26
C ALA A 17 4.74 9.76 -1.03
N PRO A 18 4.27 11.03 -1.00
CA PRO A 18 3.10 11.42 -1.78
C PRO A 18 3.32 11.30 -3.29
N ILE A 19 4.55 11.52 -3.78
CA ILE A 19 4.90 11.38 -5.20
C ILE A 19 4.84 9.91 -5.61
N ILE A 20 5.36 8.98 -4.80
CA ILE A 20 5.31 7.54 -5.07
C ILE A 20 3.86 7.04 -5.06
N VAL A 21 3.04 7.49 -4.10
CA VAL A 21 1.61 7.19 -4.04
C VAL A 21 0.91 7.70 -5.30
N LEU A 22 1.16 8.95 -5.70
CA LEU A 22 0.59 9.53 -6.91
C LEU A 22 1.04 8.76 -8.16
N ALA A 23 2.31 8.36 -8.25
CA ALA A 23 2.82 7.56 -9.35
C ALA A 23 2.14 6.19 -9.43
N ALA A 24 1.92 5.51 -8.30
CA ALA A 24 1.18 4.25 -8.26
C ALA A 24 -0.26 4.42 -8.77
N LEU A 25 -0.96 5.48 -8.35
CA LEU A 25 -2.31 5.79 -8.80
C LEU A 25 -2.35 6.17 -10.29
N LEU A 26 -1.38 6.96 -10.75
CA LEU A 26 -1.27 7.32 -12.17
C LEU A 26 -1.03 6.09 -13.04
N LEU A 27 -0.18 5.15 -12.61
CA LEU A 27 0.01 3.89 -13.32
C LEU A 27 -1.31 3.12 -13.42
N LEU A 28 -2.05 2.99 -12.32
CA LEU A 28 -3.34 2.30 -12.32
C LEU A 28 -4.36 2.93 -13.27
N VAL A 29 -4.41 4.27 -13.34
CA VAL A 29 -5.43 5.01 -14.11
C VAL A 29 -5.07 5.19 -15.58
N LEU A 30 -3.79 5.44 -15.90
CA LEU A 30 -3.39 5.82 -17.26
C LEU A 30 -3.02 4.64 -18.15
N ARG A 31 -2.83 3.45 -17.59
CA ARG A 31 -2.51 2.24 -18.37
C ARG A 31 -3.76 1.51 -18.81
N LEU A 32 -3.63 0.77 -19.90
CA LEU A 32 -4.71 -0.07 -20.41
C LEU A 32 -5.00 -1.18 -19.38
N PRO A 33 -6.27 -1.40 -19.02
CA PRO A 33 -6.62 -2.45 -18.08
C PRO A 33 -6.43 -3.83 -18.72
N GLY A 34 -5.96 -4.81 -17.96
CA GLY A 34 -5.65 -6.16 -18.43
C GLY A 34 -4.15 -6.43 -18.66
N GLU A 35 -3.29 -5.43 -18.47
CA GLU A 35 -1.82 -5.59 -18.54
C GLU A 35 -1.19 -6.00 -17.18
N GLY A 36 -1.99 -6.27 -16.15
CA GLY A 36 -1.51 -6.63 -14.81
C GLY A 36 -1.03 -5.42 -13.99
N VAL A 37 -1.52 -4.23 -14.35
CA VAL A 37 -1.07 -2.95 -13.81
C VAL A 37 -1.50 -2.77 -12.36
N GLY A 38 -2.65 -3.32 -11.99
CA GLY A 38 -3.17 -3.31 -10.62
C GLY A 38 -2.20 -3.96 -9.65
N PHE A 39 -1.61 -5.09 -10.03
CA PHE A 39 -0.60 -5.76 -9.20
C PHE A 39 0.65 -4.89 -9.04
N VAL A 40 1.21 -4.39 -10.15
CA VAL A 40 2.45 -3.58 -10.14
C VAL A 40 2.27 -2.28 -9.37
N SER A 41 1.18 -1.54 -9.63
CA SER A 41 0.84 -0.32 -8.89
C SER A 41 0.60 -0.60 -7.40
N GLY A 42 -0.03 -1.73 -7.07
CA GLY A 42 -0.23 -2.16 -5.68
C GLY A 42 1.08 -2.46 -4.96
N MET A 43 2.05 -3.08 -5.65
CA MET A 43 3.40 -3.32 -5.15
C MET A 43 4.15 -2.00 -4.90
N ILE A 44 4.03 -1.02 -5.79
CA ILE A 44 4.65 0.31 -5.62
C ILE A 44 4.07 1.02 -4.39
N LEU A 45 2.73 0.97 -4.22
CA LEU A 45 2.11 1.51 -3.03
C LEU A 45 2.54 0.76 -1.76
N GLY A 46 2.62 -0.57 -1.82
CA GLY A 46 3.14 -1.40 -0.72
C GLY A 46 4.58 -1.07 -0.34
N LEU A 47 5.43 -0.77 -1.32
CA LEU A 47 6.80 -0.28 -1.10
C LEU A 47 6.79 1.07 -0.37
N ALA A 48 5.93 2.01 -0.78
CA ALA A 48 5.78 3.29 -0.10
C ALA A 48 5.39 3.11 1.38
N LEU A 49 4.47 2.17 1.67
CA LEU A 49 4.08 1.81 3.03
C LEU A 49 5.24 1.19 3.82
N ALA A 50 6.03 0.31 3.19
CA ALA A 50 7.21 -0.28 3.81
C ALA A 50 8.25 0.80 4.17
N VAL A 51 8.52 1.75 3.26
CA VAL A 51 9.41 2.88 3.51
C VAL A 51 8.87 3.75 4.65
N HIS A 52 7.56 4.04 4.65
CA HIS A 52 6.94 4.82 5.73
C HIS A 52 7.12 4.16 7.11
N VAL A 53 6.92 2.84 7.20
CA VAL A 53 7.17 2.04 8.41
C VAL A 53 8.63 2.08 8.84
N LEU A 54 9.57 1.91 7.91
CA LEU A 54 11.00 1.90 8.23
C LEU A 54 11.53 3.27 8.69
N VAL A 55 10.90 4.36 8.27
CA VAL A 55 11.37 5.72 8.54
C VAL A 55 10.67 6.38 9.72
N PHE A 56 9.36 6.14 9.90
CA PHE A 56 8.57 6.76 10.96
C PHE A 56 8.16 5.79 12.07
N GLY A 57 8.47 4.50 11.91
CA GLY A 57 8.17 3.49 12.91
C GLY A 57 6.76 2.92 12.83
N ALA A 58 6.51 1.97 13.74
CA ALA A 58 5.33 1.13 13.77
C ALA A 58 4.07 1.89 14.22
N ALA A 59 4.19 2.76 15.23
CA ALA A 59 3.05 3.51 15.75
C ALA A 59 2.54 4.53 14.73
N ALA A 60 3.43 5.35 14.18
CA ALA A 60 3.07 6.36 13.17
C ALA A 60 2.40 5.72 11.95
N SER A 61 2.92 4.59 11.47
CA SER A 61 2.36 3.88 10.33
C SER A 61 0.98 3.30 10.60
N ARG A 62 0.74 2.78 11.81
CA ARG A 62 -0.58 2.27 12.22
C ARG A 62 -1.60 3.39 12.40
N ALA A 63 -1.16 4.58 12.79
CA ALA A 63 -2.02 5.76 12.83
C ALA A 63 -2.38 6.23 11.41
N ALA A 64 -1.42 6.24 10.48
CA ALA A 64 -1.63 6.63 9.10
C ALA A 64 -2.50 5.62 8.32
N PHE A 65 -2.31 4.33 8.54
CA PHE A 65 -3.08 3.28 7.89
C PHE A 65 -3.47 2.17 8.87
N PRO A 66 -4.63 2.31 9.56
CA PRO A 66 -5.05 1.37 10.58
C PRO A 66 -5.31 -0.05 10.04
N PRO A 67 -4.95 -1.12 10.79
CA PRO A 67 -5.15 -2.50 10.34
C PRO A 67 -6.60 -2.87 10.02
N TYR A 68 -7.59 -2.26 10.69
CA TYR A 68 -9.00 -2.51 10.39
C TYR A 68 -9.36 -1.98 9.00
N LEU A 69 -8.85 -0.80 8.62
CA LEU A 69 -9.09 -0.20 7.31
C LEU A 69 -8.46 -1.06 6.22
N ALA A 70 -7.24 -1.55 6.46
CA ALA A 70 -6.57 -2.49 5.56
C ALA A 70 -7.40 -3.77 5.33
N ARG A 71 -8.04 -4.33 6.38
CA ARG A 71 -8.92 -5.51 6.23
C ARG A 71 -10.18 -5.21 5.42
N VAL A 72 -10.81 -4.06 5.66
CA VAL A 72 -12.00 -3.63 4.90
C VAL A 72 -11.64 -3.43 3.44
N LEU A 73 -10.51 -2.79 3.17
CA LEU A 73 -10.00 -2.60 1.82
C LEU A 73 -9.65 -3.93 1.15
N LEU A 74 -9.00 -4.86 1.86
CA LEU A 74 -8.70 -6.19 1.34
C LEU A 74 -9.97 -6.94 0.91
N ALA A 75 -11.00 -6.95 1.78
CA ALA A 75 -12.28 -7.58 1.46
C ALA A 75 -12.99 -6.89 0.30
N GLY A 76 -12.99 -5.55 0.27
CA GLY A 76 -13.57 -4.75 -0.81
C GLY A 76 -12.86 -4.98 -2.15
N GLY A 77 -11.53 -4.94 -2.16
CA GLY A 77 -10.72 -5.21 -3.36
C GLY A 77 -10.92 -6.63 -3.88
N LEU A 78 -11.03 -7.62 -2.98
CA LEU A 78 -11.34 -8.99 -3.35
C LEU A 78 -12.73 -9.09 -3.99
N ALA A 79 -13.74 -8.43 -3.42
CA ALA A 79 -15.07 -8.39 -3.99
C ALA A 79 -15.07 -7.76 -5.40
N LEU A 80 -14.33 -6.67 -5.61
CA LEU A 80 -14.19 -6.04 -6.94
C LEU A 80 -13.54 -6.99 -7.95
N ALA A 81 -12.46 -7.68 -7.56
CA ALA A 81 -11.80 -8.66 -8.42
C ALA A 81 -12.74 -9.83 -8.76
N VAL A 82 -13.48 -10.35 -7.78
CA VAL A 82 -14.46 -11.42 -8.00
C VAL A 82 -15.58 -10.95 -8.93
N VAL A 83 -16.12 -9.74 -8.74
CA VAL A 83 -17.15 -9.17 -9.61
C VAL A 83 -16.66 -9.02 -11.05
N SER A 84 -15.42 -8.55 -11.25
CA SER A 84 -14.83 -8.44 -12.58
C SER A 84 -14.71 -9.80 -13.30
N ALA A 85 -14.38 -10.86 -12.55
CA ALA A 85 -14.25 -12.20 -13.08
C ALA A 85 -15.62 -12.87 -13.33
N ALA A 86 -16.60 -12.60 -12.47
CA ALA A 86 -17.94 -13.18 -12.55
C ALA A 86 -18.83 -12.51 -13.61
N ALA A 87 -18.57 -11.25 -13.96
CA ALA A 87 -19.35 -10.49 -14.93
C ALA A 87 -18.47 -9.92 -16.06
N PRO A 88 -17.84 -10.76 -16.90
CA PRO A 88 -16.88 -10.34 -17.92
C PRO A 88 -17.52 -9.52 -19.06
N ARG A 89 -18.86 -9.47 -19.14
CA ARG A 89 -19.60 -8.67 -20.12
C ARG A 89 -19.80 -7.22 -19.69
N LEU A 90 -19.44 -6.86 -18.45
CA LEU A 90 -19.48 -5.46 -18.03
C LEU A 90 -18.39 -4.68 -18.76
N GLU A 91 -18.74 -3.52 -19.32
CA GLU A 91 -17.80 -2.65 -20.04
C GLU A 91 -16.61 -2.22 -19.18
N ILE A 92 -16.83 -2.12 -17.86
CA ILE A 92 -15.81 -1.73 -16.87
C ILE A 92 -15.19 -2.93 -16.13
N ALA A 93 -15.47 -4.17 -16.55
CA ALA A 93 -14.94 -5.37 -15.89
C ALA A 93 -13.41 -5.33 -15.75
N PRO A 94 -12.60 -5.06 -16.80
CA PRO A 94 -11.16 -5.12 -16.66
C PRO A 94 -10.62 -4.00 -15.75
N GLN A 95 -11.23 -2.81 -15.74
CA GLN A 95 -10.88 -1.73 -14.81
C GLN A 95 -11.20 -2.10 -13.36
N LEU A 96 -12.36 -2.72 -13.11
CA LEU A 96 -12.73 -3.21 -11.78
C LEU A 96 -11.77 -4.30 -11.29
N GLY A 97 -11.33 -5.17 -12.20
CA GLY A 97 -10.34 -6.21 -11.89
C GLY A 97 -9.01 -5.62 -11.47
N GLU A 98 -8.45 -4.69 -12.26
CA GLU A 98 -7.18 -4.05 -11.94
C GLU A 98 -7.27 -3.20 -10.65
N ALA A 99 -8.36 -2.47 -10.45
CA ALA A 99 -8.61 -1.73 -9.21
C ALA A 99 -8.71 -2.67 -8.00
N GLY A 100 -9.42 -3.80 -8.15
CA GLY A 100 -9.52 -4.83 -7.11
C GLY A 100 -8.16 -5.41 -6.75
N VAL A 101 -7.37 -5.81 -7.74
CA VAL A 101 -6.01 -6.36 -7.56
C VAL A 101 -5.08 -5.33 -6.92
N PHE A 102 -5.16 -4.06 -7.31
CA PHE A 102 -4.42 -2.97 -6.68
C PHE A 102 -4.72 -2.87 -5.18
N VAL A 103 -6.00 -2.78 -4.83
CA VAL A 103 -6.43 -2.64 -3.44
C VAL A 103 -6.02 -3.87 -2.63
N VAL A 104 -6.22 -5.09 -3.16
CA VAL A 104 -5.82 -6.34 -2.50
C VAL A 104 -4.32 -6.39 -2.26
N THR A 105 -3.52 -6.04 -3.25
CA THR A 105 -2.06 -6.08 -3.15
C THR A 105 -1.56 -5.08 -2.11
N ALA A 106 -2.00 -3.83 -2.18
CA ALA A 106 -1.58 -2.79 -1.24
C ALA A 106 -2.02 -3.09 0.20
N SER A 107 -3.28 -3.49 0.40
CA SER A 107 -3.79 -3.83 1.74
C SER A 107 -3.18 -5.12 2.30
N GLY A 108 -2.93 -6.12 1.45
CA GLY A 108 -2.23 -7.33 1.82
C GLY A 108 -0.82 -7.05 2.33
N ILE A 109 -0.04 -6.24 1.60
CA ILE A 109 1.28 -5.79 2.04
C ILE A 109 1.20 -5.02 3.35
N ALA A 110 0.25 -4.10 3.49
CA ALA A 110 0.06 -3.34 4.73
C ALA A 110 -0.19 -4.25 5.95
N LEU A 111 -1.03 -5.29 5.79
CA LEU A 111 -1.31 -6.27 6.84
C LEU A 111 -0.09 -7.15 7.15
N ILE A 112 0.65 -7.58 6.12
CA ILE A 112 1.90 -8.32 6.28
C ILE A 112 2.89 -7.48 7.10
N LEU A 113 3.10 -6.21 6.72
CA LEU A 113 3.97 -5.28 7.45
C LEU A 113 3.50 -5.10 8.90
N ALA A 114 2.20 -4.92 9.14
CA ALA A 114 1.67 -4.78 10.49
C ALA A 114 1.95 -6.02 11.36
N VAL A 115 1.86 -7.22 10.79
CA VAL A 115 2.19 -8.48 11.49
C VAL A 115 3.70 -8.60 11.74
N LEU A 116 4.52 -8.35 10.73
CA LEU A 116 5.99 -8.47 10.82
C LEU A 116 6.55 -7.49 11.86
N VAL A 117 6.11 -6.24 11.82
CA VAL A 117 6.55 -5.19 12.74
C VAL A 117 6.05 -5.45 14.15
N GLY A 118 4.81 -5.92 14.32
CA GLY A 118 4.28 -6.30 15.64
C GLY A 118 5.07 -7.42 16.33
N ARG A 119 5.75 -8.27 15.53
CA ARG A 119 6.62 -9.36 15.98
C ARG A 119 8.08 -8.96 16.16
N ALA A 120 8.52 -7.82 15.63
CA ALA A 120 9.90 -7.34 15.74
C ALA A 120 10.06 -6.43 16.98
N PRO A 121 10.70 -6.90 18.08
CA PRO A 121 10.82 -6.11 19.31
C PRO A 121 11.64 -4.83 19.10
N THR A 122 12.60 -4.85 18.18
CA THR A 122 13.49 -3.73 17.85
C THR A 122 12.84 -2.63 17.01
N LEU A 123 11.60 -2.85 16.54
CA LEU A 123 10.78 -1.85 15.84
C LEU A 123 9.59 -1.38 16.68
N ARG A 124 9.45 -1.90 17.92
CA ARG A 124 8.56 -1.28 18.92
C ARG A 124 9.23 0.02 19.32
N ASP A 125 8.48 1.09 19.19
CA ASP A 125 8.94 2.45 19.37
C ASP A 125 9.83 2.55 20.63
N GLU A 126 11.05 3.09 20.48
CA GLU A 126 11.84 3.55 21.61
C GLU A 126 10.98 4.63 22.29
N ASP A 127 10.54 4.30 23.50
CA ASP A 127 9.65 5.01 24.42
C ASP A 127 9.31 6.48 24.10
N SER A 128 8.00 6.71 24.01
CA SER A 128 7.36 8.03 24.19
C SER A 128 7.79 8.73 25.46
#